data_AF-A0A9W7LGD7-F1
#
_entry.id   AF-A0A9W7LGD7-F1
#
_cell.length_a   1.000
_cell.length_b   1.000
_cell.length_c   1.000
_cell.angle_alpha   90.00
_cell.angle_beta   90.00
_cell.angle_gamma   90.00
#
_symmetry.space_group_name_H-M   'P 1'
#
loop_
_entity.id
_entity.type
_entity.pdbx_description
1 polymer ?
#
loop_
_entity_poly.entity_id
_entity_poly.type
_entity_poly.pdbx_seq_one_letter_code
_entity_poly.pdbx_strand_id
1 'polypeptide(L)'
;MEGVKDLVKVLTTSDDYTKLQTAAKTVGELGIVEENKLNLVKEEGLIRGLVRVMRKDGEMFRVASGDAVWAIRCIGYKGGVEVKKRLLKYEGLIAGVVEILCLKGSEDNWPNFVKIKACVNKAVVAIICIAKGDDAEVKKGLFKHKGLIASLAKILRYKHPVVAIYRIANGADAEVKKGLFKHEGLIAGLVEILGQKGSEYKLARKNAVLAINSIANGADAEVKKDLFKDEGLIASLVEILGQKGSEYKMAREYATAAISNVANGNDDEVKAGLFHFPELMSRIEAIIIEGNLNGTERHDIAFKLKKKIEHMGGRGQSNPPSTQSFGSSTAGSVRMEKEPALRTEQATKKSNLETVLTEQATKKSNVEIVRTEQATVKSNLETVRTEQATIKSNLETVRTEQATMKSNLETVRTEQATIKSNLETVRTEQATIKSNLETVRTEQAAMKSSLTSVQDSLFRVEKTLATLTSTLAPTEILDLTHDLDDISTTLSNPSPPTASIGNNKRSNLAILADNQASFNNTLKKVKKEKDDVSRSLEALEDAETCVVCQDAKRSVLFLPCCHLICCEGCSEDVDHCPMCRKVIESRKTVFM
;
A
#
# COMPACT_ATOMS: atom_id res chain seq x y z
N MET A 1 -5.07 26.51 20.13
CA MET A 1 -5.51 25.74 21.32
C MET A 1 -6.87 26.20 21.84
N GLU A 2 -7.21 27.48 21.77
CA GLU A 2 -8.46 28.05 22.31
C GLU A 2 -9.76 27.33 21.89
N GLY A 3 -9.93 27.02 20.60
CA GLY A 3 -11.10 26.28 20.07
C GLY A 3 -11.07 24.75 20.23
N VAL A 4 -10.15 24.16 21.01
CA VAL A 4 -10.08 22.68 21.10
C VAL A 4 -11.32 22.07 21.76
N LYS A 5 -11.98 22.78 22.69
CA LYS A 5 -13.23 22.30 23.32
C LYS A 5 -14.37 22.12 22.32
N ASP A 6 -14.46 22.97 21.30
CA ASP A 6 -15.45 22.81 20.23
C ASP A 6 -15.13 21.60 19.35
N LEU A 7 -13.85 21.31 19.10
CA LEU A 7 -13.42 20.08 18.42
C LEU A 7 -13.79 18.84 19.25
N VAL A 8 -13.59 18.86 20.57
CA VAL A 8 -14.04 17.78 21.48
C VAL A 8 -15.54 17.57 21.35
N LYS A 9 -16.34 18.64 21.41
CA LYS A 9 -17.80 18.60 21.26
C LYS A 9 -18.19 17.95 19.94
N VAL A 10 -17.63 18.40 18.81
CA VAL A 10 -17.91 17.80 17.49
C VAL A 10 -17.53 16.31 17.44
N LEU A 11 -16.32 15.94 17.87
CA LEU A 11 -15.86 14.54 17.83
C LEU A 11 -16.72 13.59 18.69
N THR A 12 -17.21 14.08 19.82
CA THR A 12 -18.00 13.29 20.77
C THR A 12 -19.49 13.22 20.43
N THR A 13 -20.10 14.30 19.90
CA THR A 13 -21.57 14.36 19.69
C THR A 13 -22.02 14.34 18.23
N SER A 14 -21.17 14.68 17.25
CA SER A 14 -21.58 14.73 15.84
C SER A 14 -21.62 13.34 15.21
N ASP A 15 -22.59 13.11 14.32
CA ASP A 15 -22.63 11.96 13.40
C ASP A 15 -22.48 12.36 11.92
N ASP A 16 -22.41 13.66 11.64
CA ASP A 16 -22.05 14.20 10.32
C ASP A 16 -20.58 13.90 10.00
N TYR A 17 -20.35 13.07 8.98
CA TYR A 17 -19.02 12.62 8.58
C TYR A 17 -18.10 13.78 8.13
N THR A 18 -18.66 14.85 7.55
CA THR A 18 -17.86 16.01 7.08
C THR A 18 -17.35 16.83 8.27
N LYS A 19 -18.20 17.03 9.29
CA LYS A 19 -17.81 17.69 10.54
C LYS A 19 -16.80 16.87 11.32
N LEU A 20 -17.00 15.55 11.41
CA LEU A 20 -16.05 14.64 12.07
C LEU A 20 -14.70 14.60 11.35
N GLN A 21 -14.68 14.54 10.02
CA GLN A 21 -13.46 14.61 9.23
C GLN A 21 -12.72 15.94 9.45
N THR A 22 -13.43 17.07 9.34
CA THR A 22 -12.86 18.40 9.54
C THR A 22 -12.27 18.53 10.94
N ALA A 23 -13.00 18.14 11.98
CA ALA A 23 -12.50 18.21 13.35
C ALA A 23 -11.28 17.31 13.57
N ALA A 24 -11.30 16.07 13.09
CA ALA A 24 -10.17 15.15 13.19
C ALA A 24 -8.91 15.70 12.48
N LYS A 25 -9.08 16.29 11.29
CA LYS A 25 -8.01 16.95 10.55
C LYS A 25 -7.45 18.15 11.31
N THR A 26 -8.28 19.03 11.85
CA THR A 26 -7.81 20.19 12.66
C THR A 26 -7.06 19.74 13.91
N VAL A 27 -7.50 18.68 14.60
CA VAL A 27 -6.75 18.13 15.74
C VAL A 27 -5.38 17.57 15.31
N GLY A 28 -5.30 16.95 14.14
CA GLY A 28 -4.03 16.47 13.61
C GLY A 28 -3.07 17.58 13.18
N GLU A 29 -3.59 18.69 12.64
CA GLU A 29 -2.82 19.90 12.33
C GLU A 29 -2.26 20.53 13.62
N LEU A 30 -3.10 20.67 14.67
CA LEU A 30 -2.66 21.11 16.00
C LEU A 30 -1.60 20.18 16.59
N GLY A 31 -1.70 18.87 16.35
CA GLY A 31 -0.76 17.84 16.80
C GLY A 31 0.58 17.83 16.08
N ILE A 32 0.76 18.56 14.97
CA ILE A 32 2.08 18.73 14.32
C ILE A 32 3.00 19.57 15.23
N VAL A 33 2.44 20.64 15.80
CA VAL A 33 3.13 21.59 16.70
C VAL A 33 3.54 20.88 17.98
N GLU A 34 4.83 20.94 18.34
CA GLU A 34 5.39 20.11 19.41
C GLU A 34 4.85 20.48 20.80
N GLU A 35 4.73 21.78 21.08
CA GLU A 35 4.21 22.36 22.32
C GLU A 35 2.76 21.94 22.62
N ASN A 36 1.94 21.77 21.58
CA ASN A 36 0.53 21.39 21.73
C ASN A 36 0.37 19.93 22.20
N LYS A 37 1.31 19.02 21.88
CA LYS A 37 1.12 17.57 22.01
C LYS A 37 0.75 17.12 23.42
N LEU A 38 1.43 17.69 24.43
CA LEU A 38 1.15 17.36 25.83
C LEU A 38 -0.21 17.89 26.29
N ASN A 39 -0.64 19.04 25.78
CA ASN A 39 -1.94 19.63 26.11
C ASN A 39 -3.08 18.87 25.41
N LEU A 40 -2.90 18.46 24.14
CA LEU A 40 -3.86 17.64 23.40
C LEU A 40 -4.13 16.27 24.07
N VAL A 41 -3.11 15.61 24.66
CA VAL A 41 -3.32 14.36 25.43
C VAL A 41 -3.75 14.59 26.88
N LYS A 42 -3.87 15.84 27.32
CA LYS A 42 -4.44 16.21 28.63
C LYS A 42 -5.90 16.67 28.49
N GLU A 43 -6.28 17.22 27.34
CA GLU A 43 -7.64 17.69 27.10
C GLU A 43 -8.64 16.53 27.23
N GLU A 44 -9.62 16.72 28.11
CA GLU A 44 -10.62 15.71 28.39
C GLU A 44 -11.50 15.45 27.17
N GLY A 45 -11.87 14.19 26.95
CA GLY A 45 -12.71 13.79 25.82
C GLY A 45 -12.02 13.82 24.44
N LEU A 46 -10.91 14.53 24.23
CA LEU A 46 -10.30 14.68 22.89
C LEU A 46 -9.87 13.34 22.28
N ILE A 47 -9.00 12.60 22.97
CA ILE A 47 -8.53 11.29 22.47
C ILE A 47 -9.70 10.28 22.42
N ARG A 48 -10.62 10.30 23.39
CA ARG A 48 -11.83 9.46 23.36
C ARG A 48 -12.73 9.76 22.15
N GLY A 49 -12.86 11.03 21.77
CA GLY A 49 -13.58 11.48 20.57
C GLY A 49 -12.90 11.01 19.29
N LEU A 50 -11.57 11.10 19.19
CA LEU A 50 -10.83 10.50 18.06
C LEU A 50 -11.05 8.98 17.98
N VAL A 51 -11.03 8.27 19.10
CA VAL A 51 -11.34 6.83 19.15
C VAL A 51 -12.77 6.54 18.69
N ARG A 52 -13.76 7.33 19.09
CA ARG A 52 -15.14 7.23 18.59
C ARG A 52 -15.19 7.34 17.05
N VAL A 53 -14.48 8.31 16.46
CA VAL A 53 -14.41 8.49 14.99
C VAL A 53 -13.66 7.36 14.29
N MET A 54 -12.60 6.81 14.90
CA MET A 54 -11.88 5.66 14.37
C MET A 54 -12.75 4.41 14.26
N ARG A 55 -13.67 4.21 15.21
CA ARG A 55 -14.54 3.04 15.34
C ARG A 55 -15.95 3.23 14.73
N LYS A 56 -16.17 4.32 13.97
CA LYS A 56 -17.41 4.50 13.20
C LYS A 56 -17.44 3.57 11.99
N ASP A 57 -18.52 2.82 11.87
CA ASP A 57 -18.80 1.98 10.70
C ASP A 57 -19.44 2.76 9.54
N GLY A 58 -19.30 2.20 8.33
CA GLY A 58 -19.75 2.80 7.08
C GLY A 58 -18.60 3.38 6.25
N GLU A 59 -18.71 3.25 4.93
CA GLU A 59 -17.65 3.63 3.99
C GLU A 59 -17.34 5.15 4.02
N MET A 60 -18.36 5.99 4.16
CA MET A 60 -18.22 7.45 4.23
C MET A 60 -17.33 7.91 5.40
N PHE A 61 -17.35 7.19 6.52
CA PHE A 61 -16.53 7.52 7.69
C PHE A 61 -15.06 7.12 7.52
N ARG A 62 -14.69 6.26 6.55
CA ARG A 62 -13.30 5.76 6.42
C ARG A 62 -12.27 6.86 6.20
N VAL A 63 -12.66 7.99 5.60
CA VAL A 63 -11.79 9.18 5.49
C VAL A 63 -11.63 9.86 6.84
N ALA A 64 -12.72 10.09 7.58
CA ALA A 64 -12.70 10.65 8.93
C ALA A 64 -11.93 9.77 9.93
N SER A 65 -12.13 8.44 9.91
CA SER A 65 -11.34 7.48 10.70
C SER A 65 -9.86 7.55 10.36
N GLY A 66 -9.53 7.68 9.07
CA GLY A 66 -8.15 7.89 8.62
C GLY A 66 -7.56 9.20 9.12
N ASP A 67 -8.31 10.30 9.10
CA ASP A 67 -7.86 11.60 9.61
C ASP A 67 -7.75 11.61 11.15
N ALA A 68 -8.60 10.87 11.87
CA ALA A 68 -8.47 10.66 13.31
C ALA A 68 -7.21 9.85 13.67
N VAL A 69 -6.91 8.78 12.93
CA VAL A 69 -5.64 8.05 13.06
C VAL A 69 -4.44 8.94 12.71
N TRP A 70 -4.56 9.81 11.71
CA TRP A 70 -3.52 10.78 11.38
C TRP A 70 -3.29 11.79 12.51
N ALA A 71 -4.34 12.22 13.21
CA ALA A 71 -4.19 13.05 14.40
C ALA A 71 -3.43 12.35 15.52
N ILE A 72 -3.76 11.09 15.82
CA ILE A 72 -3.01 10.26 16.79
C ILE A 72 -1.55 10.09 16.36
N ARG A 73 -1.28 9.88 15.06
CA ARG A 73 0.07 9.85 14.49
C ARG A 73 0.82 11.16 14.74
N CYS A 74 0.21 12.32 14.48
CA CYS A 74 0.85 13.64 14.67
C CYS A 74 1.22 13.86 16.15
N ILE A 75 0.28 13.59 17.06
CA ILE A 75 0.50 13.69 18.51
C ILE A 75 1.62 12.75 18.99
N GLY A 76 1.67 11.50 18.49
CA GLY A 76 2.74 10.55 18.80
C GLY A 76 4.09 10.86 18.14
N TYR A 77 4.11 11.53 16.98
CA TYR A 77 5.33 11.80 16.22
C TYR A 77 6.18 12.91 16.89
N LYS A 78 7.40 12.54 17.29
CA LYS A 78 8.23 13.33 18.22
C LYS A 78 7.54 13.63 19.57
N GLY A 79 6.42 12.98 19.90
CA GLY A 79 5.85 13.06 21.25
C GLY A 79 6.84 12.52 22.28
N GLY A 80 7.01 13.24 23.38
CA GLY A 80 7.80 12.78 24.52
C GLY A 80 7.26 11.48 25.12
N VAL A 81 8.05 10.83 25.98
CA VAL A 81 7.68 9.55 26.62
C VAL A 81 6.32 9.66 27.34
N GLU A 82 6.10 10.76 28.07
CA GLU A 82 4.83 11.03 28.77
C GLU A 82 3.61 11.10 27.83
N VAL A 83 3.77 11.70 26.65
CA VAL A 83 2.70 11.78 25.63
C VAL A 83 2.31 10.37 25.15
N LYS A 84 3.31 9.51 24.91
CA LYS A 84 3.09 8.12 24.48
C LYS A 84 2.47 7.26 25.58
N LYS A 85 2.94 7.39 26.82
CA LYS A 85 2.34 6.70 27.98
C LYS A 85 0.89 7.13 28.20
N ARG A 86 0.55 8.42 28.00
CA ARG A 86 -0.84 8.90 28.04
C ARG A 86 -1.68 8.33 26.91
N LEU A 87 -1.20 8.34 25.65
CA LEU A 87 -1.91 7.73 24.53
C LEU A 87 -2.28 6.26 24.82
N LEU A 88 -1.34 5.47 25.34
CA LEU A 88 -1.57 4.06 25.68
C LEU A 88 -2.53 3.83 26.87
N LYS A 89 -2.78 4.85 27.71
CA LYS A 89 -3.78 4.80 28.79
C LYS A 89 -5.21 5.06 28.30
N TYR A 90 -5.39 5.57 27.08
CA TYR A 90 -6.74 5.75 26.52
C TYR A 90 -7.30 4.41 26.03
N GLU A 91 -8.29 3.91 26.77
CA GLU A 91 -9.05 2.71 26.42
C GLU A 91 -9.61 2.79 24.99
N GLY A 92 -9.58 1.67 24.30
CA GLY A 92 -10.05 1.57 22.92
C GLY A 92 -9.13 2.20 21.86
N LEU A 93 -8.09 2.96 22.22
CA LEU A 93 -7.22 3.61 21.22
C LEU A 93 -6.53 2.59 20.31
N ILE A 94 -5.72 1.71 20.87
CA ILE A 94 -5.00 0.70 20.07
C ILE A 94 -5.98 -0.33 19.49
N ALA A 95 -7.11 -0.61 20.16
CA ALA A 95 -8.16 -1.47 19.61
C ALA A 95 -8.76 -0.88 18.32
N GLY A 96 -9.09 0.42 18.29
CA GLY A 96 -9.56 1.11 17.09
C GLY A 96 -8.49 1.20 15.99
N VAL A 97 -7.19 1.29 16.34
CA VAL A 97 -6.12 1.14 15.34
C VAL A 97 -6.11 -0.29 14.78
N VAL A 98 -6.25 -1.31 15.62
CA VAL A 98 -6.29 -2.73 15.21
C VAL A 98 -7.51 -3.05 14.34
N GLU A 99 -8.69 -2.51 14.66
CA GLU A 99 -9.89 -2.60 13.82
C GLU A 99 -9.64 -2.04 12.41
N ILE A 100 -8.94 -0.89 12.31
CA ILE A 100 -8.53 -0.31 11.03
C ILE A 100 -7.48 -1.18 10.31
N LEU A 101 -6.52 -1.80 11.03
CA LEU A 101 -5.55 -2.74 10.44
C LEU A 101 -6.22 -4.04 9.94
N CYS A 102 -7.33 -4.45 10.57
CA CYS A 102 -8.13 -5.63 10.20
C CYS A 102 -9.14 -5.37 9.06
N LEU A 103 -9.22 -4.16 8.50
CA LEU A 103 -10.07 -3.87 7.34
C LEU A 103 -9.63 -4.71 6.15
N LYS A 104 -10.35 -5.81 5.90
CA LYS A 104 -10.17 -6.65 4.72
C LYS A 104 -10.53 -5.84 3.47
N GLY A 105 -9.56 -5.63 2.59
CA GLY A 105 -9.85 -5.54 1.17
C GLY A 105 -9.95 -6.96 0.63
N SER A 106 -11.13 -7.37 0.18
CA SER A 106 -11.24 -8.43 -0.82
C SER A 106 -10.47 -7.96 -2.05
N GLU A 107 -9.56 -8.78 -2.58
CA GLU A 107 -8.65 -8.35 -3.66
C GLU A 107 -9.39 -8.20 -5.01
N ASP A 108 -10.63 -8.67 -5.08
CA ASP A 108 -11.39 -8.87 -6.32
C ASP A 108 -12.51 -7.85 -6.59
N ASN A 109 -12.71 -6.81 -5.76
CA ASN A 109 -13.71 -5.77 -6.07
C ASN A 109 -13.48 -4.38 -5.42
N TRP A 110 -13.98 -3.35 -6.10
CA TRP A 110 -14.43 -2.01 -5.65
C TRP A 110 -13.53 -0.77 -5.85
N PRO A 111 -14.08 0.37 -6.35
CA PRO A 111 -13.37 1.64 -6.58
C PRO A 111 -12.79 2.37 -5.35
N ASN A 112 -12.93 1.86 -4.12
CA ASN A 112 -12.45 2.52 -2.89
C ASN A 112 -11.17 1.92 -2.26
N PHE A 113 -10.53 0.94 -2.90
CA PHE A 113 -9.28 0.30 -2.44
C PHE A 113 -8.19 1.30 -2.00
N VAL A 114 -8.02 2.40 -2.75
CA VAL A 114 -7.02 3.44 -2.45
C VAL A 114 -7.26 4.10 -1.08
N LYS A 115 -8.52 4.37 -0.72
CA LYS A 115 -8.89 5.00 0.55
C LYS A 115 -8.64 4.06 1.74
N ILE A 116 -9.02 2.79 1.60
CA ILE A 116 -8.79 1.76 2.62
C ILE A 116 -7.28 1.55 2.83
N LYS A 117 -6.51 1.36 1.75
CA LYS A 117 -5.06 1.22 1.79
C LYS A 117 -4.36 2.45 2.39
N ALA A 118 -4.85 3.66 2.11
CA ALA A 118 -4.34 4.87 2.75
C ALA A 118 -4.64 4.90 4.26
N CYS A 119 -5.84 4.49 4.69
CA CYS A 119 -6.24 4.42 6.09
C CYS A 119 -5.40 3.39 6.87
N VAL A 120 -5.24 2.17 6.34
CA VAL A 120 -4.36 1.12 6.90
C VAL A 120 -2.91 1.63 7.02
N ASN A 121 -2.37 2.30 5.99
CA ASN A 121 -1.03 2.88 6.07
C ASN A 121 -0.93 3.98 7.15
N LYS A 122 -1.94 4.85 7.31
CA LYS A 122 -1.99 5.81 8.41
C LYS A 122 -1.97 5.10 9.77
N ALA A 123 -2.70 4.00 9.93
CA ALA A 123 -2.76 3.20 11.16
C ALA A 123 -1.40 2.57 11.52
N VAL A 124 -0.74 1.94 10.56
CA VAL A 124 0.63 1.41 10.76
C VAL A 124 1.60 2.52 11.15
N VAL A 125 1.54 3.68 10.50
CA VAL A 125 2.44 4.80 10.81
C VAL A 125 2.13 5.44 12.17
N ALA A 126 0.87 5.42 12.63
CA ALA A 126 0.54 5.82 14.00
C ALA A 126 1.23 4.91 15.03
N ILE A 127 1.17 3.58 14.86
CA ILE A 127 1.90 2.63 15.72
C ILE A 127 3.41 2.88 15.68
N ILE A 128 4.00 3.09 14.49
CA ILE A 128 5.43 3.43 14.35
C ILE A 128 5.80 4.70 15.14
N CYS A 129 4.93 5.70 15.17
CA CYS A 129 5.17 6.96 15.87
C CYS A 129 5.07 6.79 17.39
N ILE A 130 4.07 6.06 17.89
CA ILE A 130 3.92 5.72 19.31
C ILE A 130 5.12 4.86 19.77
N ALA A 131 5.50 3.84 19.01
CA ALA A 131 6.60 2.93 19.31
C ALA A 131 8.02 3.55 19.19
N LYS A 132 8.16 4.81 18.75
CA LYS A 132 9.47 5.45 18.53
C LYS A 132 10.12 5.92 19.84
N GLY A 133 11.39 5.57 20.04
CA GLY A 133 12.13 5.73 21.30
C GLY A 133 12.41 4.36 21.91
N ASP A 134 12.96 4.30 23.12
CA ASP A 134 13.39 3.04 23.75
C ASP A 134 12.80 2.82 25.16
N ASP A 135 11.68 3.51 25.47
CA ASP A 135 10.94 3.32 26.71
C ASP A 135 10.21 1.96 26.71
N ALA A 136 10.59 1.07 27.63
CA ALA A 136 10.11 -0.30 27.69
C ALA A 136 8.60 -0.40 28.03
N GLU A 137 8.06 0.50 28.86
CA GLU A 137 6.62 0.49 29.20
C GLU A 137 5.76 0.80 27.97
N VAL A 138 6.20 1.72 27.10
CA VAL A 138 5.54 2.00 25.82
C VAL A 138 5.57 0.77 24.89
N LYS A 139 6.67 0.00 24.86
CA LYS A 139 6.72 -1.27 24.09
C LYS A 139 5.76 -2.30 24.65
N LYS A 140 5.78 -2.48 25.97
CA LYS A 140 4.97 -3.45 26.71
C LYS A 140 3.47 -3.15 26.58
N GLY A 141 3.09 -1.87 26.66
CA GLY A 141 1.72 -1.42 26.43
C GLY A 141 1.23 -1.77 25.02
N LEU A 142 2.01 -1.44 23.98
CA LEU A 142 1.70 -1.82 22.60
C LEU A 142 1.59 -3.35 22.43
N PHE A 143 2.58 -4.10 22.91
CA PHE A 143 2.64 -5.56 22.79
C PHE A 143 1.44 -6.25 23.47
N LYS A 144 1.01 -5.78 24.64
CA LYS A 144 -0.11 -6.36 25.40
C LYS A 144 -1.49 -6.14 24.76
N HIS A 145 -1.63 -5.26 23.75
CA HIS A 145 -2.90 -5.08 23.07
C HIS A 145 -3.23 -6.26 22.16
N LYS A 146 -4.28 -7.01 22.55
CA LYS A 146 -4.80 -8.18 21.84
C LYS A 146 -4.97 -7.89 20.34
N GLY A 147 -4.37 -8.74 19.51
CA GLY A 147 -4.48 -8.68 18.06
C GLY A 147 -3.55 -7.67 17.37
N LEU A 148 -2.81 -6.81 18.06
CA LEU A 148 -1.92 -5.84 17.38
C LEU A 148 -0.82 -6.55 16.57
N ILE A 149 -0.07 -7.44 17.22
CA ILE A 149 1.02 -8.17 16.55
C ILE A 149 0.46 -9.10 15.45
N ALA A 150 -0.63 -9.81 15.72
CA ALA A 150 -1.31 -10.64 14.72
C ALA A 150 -1.80 -9.87 13.50
N SER A 151 -2.31 -8.65 13.69
CA SER A 151 -2.75 -7.79 12.59
C SER A 151 -1.55 -7.34 11.78
N LEU A 152 -0.49 -6.84 12.43
CA LEU A 152 0.75 -6.43 11.77
C LEU A 152 1.42 -7.59 11.00
N ALA A 153 1.42 -8.81 11.57
CA ALA A 153 1.97 -10.01 10.95
C ALA A 153 1.23 -10.35 9.64
N LYS A 154 -0.11 -10.33 9.64
CA LYS A 154 -0.94 -10.59 8.45
C LYS A 154 -0.72 -9.60 7.30
N ILE A 155 -0.17 -8.42 7.59
CA ILE A 155 0.04 -7.36 6.59
C ILE A 155 1.53 -7.09 6.31
N LEU A 156 2.46 -7.97 6.71
CA LEU A 156 3.90 -7.85 6.51
C LEU A 156 4.32 -7.67 5.03
N ARG A 157 3.51 -8.19 4.09
CA ARG A 157 3.68 -7.98 2.63
C ARG A 157 3.67 -6.50 2.20
N TYR A 158 3.23 -5.57 3.06
CA TYR A 158 3.36 -4.13 2.82
C TYR A 158 4.61 -3.52 3.50
N LYS A 159 5.10 -2.41 2.95
CA LYS A 159 6.39 -1.78 3.30
C LYS A 159 6.53 -1.28 4.75
N HIS A 160 5.42 -0.94 5.41
CA HIS A 160 5.43 -0.25 6.70
C HIS A 160 5.29 -1.15 7.95
N PRO A 161 4.47 -2.22 7.98
CA PRO A 161 4.29 -3.08 9.15
C PRO A 161 5.58 -3.65 9.75
N VAL A 162 6.55 -4.01 8.90
CA VAL A 162 7.90 -4.43 9.32
C VAL A 162 8.59 -3.40 10.23
N VAL A 163 8.41 -2.10 9.93
CA VAL A 163 8.96 -1.00 10.74
C VAL A 163 8.24 -0.90 12.08
N ALA A 164 6.94 -1.20 12.14
CA ALA A 164 6.20 -1.23 13.39
C ALA A 164 6.73 -2.34 14.31
N ILE A 165 6.92 -3.56 13.78
CA ILE A 165 7.50 -4.70 14.52
C ILE A 165 8.92 -4.36 15.02
N TYR A 166 9.81 -3.86 14.15
CA TYR A 166 11.15 -3.40 14.53
C TYR A 166 11.08 -2.36 15.66
N ARG A 167 10.20 -1.36 15.57
CA ARG A 167 10.06 -0.34 16.61
C ARG A 167 9.49 -0.87 17.91
N ILE A 168 8.60 -1.87 17.89
CA ILE A 168 8.09 -2.51 19.10
C ILE A 168 9.21 -3.35 19.75
N ALA A 169 10.03 -4.06 18.98
CA ALA A 169 11.15 -4.86 19.50
C ALA A 169 12.33 -4.02 20.04
N ASN A 170 12.67 -2.92 19.38
CA ASN A 170 13.82 -2.10 19.76
C ASN A 170 13.62 -1.43 21.12
N GLY A 171 14.53 -1.68 22.07
CA GLY A 171 14.41 -1.17 23.45
C GLY A 171 13.35 -1.89 24.30
N ALA A 172 12.80 -3.01 23.84
CA ALA A 172 11.83 -3.79 24.60
C ALA A 172 12.47 -4.67 25.69
N ASP A 173 11.67 -5.04 26.69
CA ASP A 173 12.03 -6.03 27.69
C ASP A 173 12.04 -7.47 27.12
N ALA A 174 12.51 -8.43 27.92
CA ALA A 174 12.58 -9.83 27.51
C ALA A 174 11.20 -10.46 27.27
N GLU A 175 10.17 -10.09 28.05
CA GLU A 175 8.79 -10.56 27.91
C GLU A 175 8.24 -10.23 26.52
N VAL A 176 8.39 -8.98 26.09
CA VAL A 176 7.96 -8.52 24.76
C VAL A 176 8.75 -9.20 23.65
N LYS A 177 10.07 -9.34 23.77
CA LYS A 177 10.91 -10.01 22.74
C LYS A 177 10.53 -11.49 22.59
N LYS A 178 10.33 -12.19 23.71
CA LYS A 178 9.86 -13.58 23.76
C LYS A 178 8.48 -13.73 23.16
N GLY A 179 7.57 -12.83 23.50
CA GLY A 179 6.22 -12.81 22.96
C GLY A 179 6.13 -12.48 21.47
N LEU A 180 7.03 -11.61 20.95
CA LEU A 180 7.18 -11.37 19.52
C LEU A 180 7.71 -12.62 18.80
N PHE A 181 8.80 -13.22 19.31
CA PHE A 181 9.38 -14.42 18.71
C PHE A 181 8.38 -15.58 18.63
N LYS A 182 7.65 -15.85 19.72
CA LYS A 182 6.63 -16.92 19.78
C LYS A 182 5.31 -16.56 19.08
N HIS A 183 5.20 -15.40 18.42
CA HIS A 183 3.99 -15.03 17.70
C HIS A 183 3.92 -15.77 16.36
N GLU A 184 2.87 -16.58 16.19
CA GLU A 184 2.58 -17.33 14.96
C GLU A 184 2.67 -16.43 13.71
N GLY A 185 3.33 -16.94 12.67
CA GLY A 185 3.52 -16.27 11.38
C GLY A 185 4.48 -15.07 11.36
N LEU A 186 4.93 -14.54 12.52
CA LEU A 186 5.76 -13.33 12.53
C LEU A 186 7.17 -13.59 11.98
N ILE A 187 7.87 -14.60 12.50
CA ILE A 187 9.23 -14.94 12.02
C ILE A 187 9.19 -15.43 10.58
N ALA A 188 8.24 -16.32 10.23
CA ALA A 188 8.04 -16.80 8.87
C ALA A 188 7.81 -15.66 7.86
N GLY A 189 6.94 -14.69 8.17
CA GLY A 189 6.71 -13.53 7.29
C GLY A 189 7.92 -12.57 7.22
N LEU A 190 8.73 -12.47 8.26
CA LEU A 190 10.00 -11.73 8.20
C LEU A 190 11.02 -12.45 7.32
N VAL A 191 11.10 -13.78 7.39
CA VAL A 191 11.95 -14.65 6.55
C VAL A 191 11.54 -14.56 5.08
N GLU A 192 10.24 -14.60 4.77
CA GLU A 192 9.70 -14.40 3.42
C GLU A 192 10.18 -13.07 2.81
N ILE A 193 10.18 -11.98 3.59
CA ILE A 193 10.69 -10.67 3.17
C ILE A 193 12.20 -10.70 2.89
N LEU A 194 13.00 -11.49 3.62
CA LEU A 194 14.44 -11.63 3.37
C LEU A 194 14.71 -12.31 2.02
N GLY A 195 13.91 -13.33 1.67
CA GLY A 195 14.02 -14.07 0.41
C GLY A 195 13.67 -13.24 -0.85
N GLN A 196 12.95 -12.12 -0.72
CA GLN A 196 12.58 -11.27 -1.85
C GLN A 196 13.82 -10.62 -2.50
N LYS A 197 14.05 -10.91 -3.79
CA LYS A 197 15.17 -10.38 -4.59
C LYS A 197 14.74 -9.13 -5.36
N GLY A 198 15.69 -8.24 -5.68
CA GLY A 198 15.42 -6.97 -6.37
C GLY A 198 15.79 -5.72 -5.54
N SER A 199 15.75 -4.55 -6.18
CA SER A 199 16.16 -3.27 -5.57
C SER A 199 15.03 -2.59 -4.79
N GLU A 200 13.79 -2.81 -5.22
CA GLU A 200 12.54 -2.35 -4.65
C GLU A 200 12.31 -2.88 -3.22
N TYR A 201 12.76 -4.11 -2.95
CA TYR A 201 12.72 -4.72 -1.62
C TYR A 201 13.89 -4.32 -0.70
N LYS A 202 14.87 -3.52 -1.15
CA LYS A 202 16.04 -3.05 -0.36
C LYS A 202 15.66 -2.57 1.04
N LEU A 203 14.62 -1.73 1.12
CA LEU A 203 14.17 -1.16 2.39
C LEU A 203 13.35 -2.17 3.23
N ALA A 204 12.58 -3.06 2.60
CA ALA A 204 11.83 -4.10 3.28
C ALA A 204 12.78 -5.11 3.94
N ARG A 205 13.73 -5.67 3.17
CA ARG A 205 14.81 -6.55 3.67
C ARG A 205 15.55 -5.93 4.84
N LYS A 206 16.06 -4.69 4.68
CA LYS A 206 16.77 -3.98 5.77
C LYS A 206 15.93 -3.88 7.04
N ASN A 207 14.63 -3.56 6.93
CA ASN A 207 13.76 -3.43 8.08
C ASN A 207 13.42 -4.79 8.71
N ALA A 208 13.33 -5.86 7.94
CA ALA A 208 13.10 -7.22 8.44
C ALA A 208 14.32 -7.72 9.23
N VAL A 209 15.53 -7.56 8.68
CA VAL A 209 16.78 -7.85 9.39
C VAL A 209 16.90 -7.01 10.68
N LEU A 210 16.52 -5.72 10.64
CA LEU A 210 16.47 -4.87 11.82
C LEU A 210 15.46 -5.38 12.87
N ALA A 211 14.29 -5.86 12.47
CA ALA A 211 13.32 -6.45 13.39
C ALA A 211 13.89 -7.70 14.08
N ILE A 212 14.47 -8.62 13.31
CA ILE A 212 15.12 -9.84 13.82
C ILE A 212 16.27 -9.48 14.78
N ASN A 213 17.14 -8.55 14.39
CA ASN A 213 18.24 -8.06 15.22
C ASN A 213 17.74 -7.44 16.53
N SER A 214 16.67 -6.64 16.50
CA SER A 214 16.08 -6.04 17.71
C SER A 214 15.35 -7.05 18.60
N ILE A 215 14.82 -8.15 18.03
CA ILE A 215 14.27 -9.27 18.81
C ILE A 215 15.42 -10.01 19.51
N ALA A 216 16.52 -10.32 18.82
CA ALA A 216 17.67 -11.04 19.39
C ALA A 216 18.50 -10.21 20.40
N ASN A 217 18.66 -8.90 20.15
CA ASN A 217 19.50 -8.01 20.96
C ASN A 217 18.94 -7.83 22.38
N GLY A 218 19.65 -8.36 23.37
CA GLY A 218 19.21 -8.33 24.76
C GLY A 218 17.93 -9.14 24.99
N ALA A 219 17.75 -10.25 24.26
CA ALA A 219 16.83 -11.32 24.62
C ALA A 219 17.45 -12.27 25.64
N ASP A 220 16.59 -13.06 26.29
CA ASP A 220 16.98 -14.17 27.16
C ASP A 220 17.60 -15.33 26.36
N ALA A 221 18.12 -16.34 27.07
CA ALA A 221 18.77 -17.50 26.45
C ALA A 221 17.79 -18.38 25.68
N GLU A 222 16.55 -18.53 26.17
CA GLU A 222 15.50 -19.35 25.52
C GLU A 222 15.15 -18.80 24.14
N VAL A 223 14.89 -17.49 24.03
CA VAL A 223 14.59 -16.84 22.75
C VAL A 223 15.75 -16.92 21.77
N LYS A 224 17.00 -16.79 22.25
CA LYS A 224 18.19 -16.95 21.38
C LYS A 224 18.36 -18.39 20.90
N LYS A 225 18.14 -19.36 21.76
CA LYS A 225 18.14 -20.79 21.45
C LYS A 225 17.07 -21.17 20.43
N ASP A 226 15.85 -20.64 20.59
CA ASP A 226 14.77 -20.88 19.65
C ASP A 226 14.96 -20.13 18.32
N LEU A 227 15.45 -18.89 18.33
CA LEU A 227 15.89 -18.16 17.11
C LEU A 227 17.01 -18.89 16.36
N PHE A 228 17.88 -19.61 17.07
CA PHE A 228 18.96 -20.38 16.47
C PHE A 228 18.45 -21.69 15.83
N LYS A 229 17.44 -22.32 16.43
CA LYS A 229 16.79 -23.54 15.89
C LYS A 229 15.95 -23.30 14.64
N ASP A 230 15.58 -22.06 14.34
CA ASP A 230 14.88 -21.70 13.11
C ASP A 230 15.88 -21.71 11.93
N GLU A 231 16.04 -22.88 11.30
CA GLU A 231 16.97 -23.08 10.18
C GLU A 231 16.65 -22.15 9.00
N GLY A 232 15.37 -21.86 8.75
CA GLY A 232 14.94 -20.94 7.70
C GLY A 232 15.37 -19.50 7.95
N LEU A 233 15.29 -19.05 9.21
CA LEU A 233 15.79 -17.75 9.65
C LEU A 233 17.32 -17.65 9.52
N ILE A 234 18.06 -18.62 10.03
CA ILE A 234 19.53 -18.63 9.97
C ILE A 234 20.01 -18.71 8.51
N ALA A 235 19.45 -19.62 7.70
CA ALA A 235 19.78 -19.75 6.28
C ALA A 235 19.51 -18.45 5.51
N SER A 236 18.39 -17.77 5.77
CA SER A 236 18.04 -16.50 5.12
C SER A 236 18.96 -15.35 5.51
N LEU A 237 19.36 -15.25 6.80
CA LEU A 237 20.34 -14.26 7.24
C LEU A 237 21.72 -14.50 6.59
N VAL A 238 22.12 -15.76 6.43
CA VAL A 238 23.38 -16.14 5.75
C VAL A 238 23.31 -15.90 4.24
N GLU A 239 22.20 -16.20 3.57
CA GLU A 239 22.01 -15.88 2.14
C GLU A 239 22.18 -14.36 1.93
N ILE A 240 21.57 -13.53 2.79
CA ILE A 240 21.73 -12.07 2.75
C ILE A 240 23.20 -11.63 2.84
N LEU A 241 24.03 -12.27 3.67
CA LEU A 241 25.47 -11.98 3.74
C LEU A 241 26.19 -12.26 2.41
N GLY A 242 25.79 -13.32 1.71
CA GLY A 242 26.36 -13.70 0.40
C GLY A 242 25.99 -12.75 -0.74
N GLN A 243 24.80 -12.13 -0.68
CA GLN A 243 24.28 -11.29 -1.76
C GLN A 243 25.21 -10.12 -2.13
N LYS A 244 25.51 -9.99 -3.42
CA LYS A 244 26.29 -8.91 -4.03
C LYS A 244 25.39 -7.66 -4.21
N GLY A 245 25.97 -6.52 -4.59
CA GLY A 245 25.22 -5.28 -4.84
C GLY A 245 25.11 -4.30 -3.64
N SER A 246 24.76 -3.05 -3.95
CA SER A 246 24.63 -1.93 -3.00
C SER A 246 23.26 -1.92 -2.29
N GLU A 247 22.30 -2.64 -2.84
CA GLU A 247 20.95 -2.86 -2.37
C GLU A 247 20.85 -3.91 -1.25
N TYR A 248 21.91 -4.68 -1.02
CA TYR A 248 22.04 -5.56 0.14
C TYR A 248 22.97 -5.00 1.22
N LYS A 249 23.76 -3.93 0.96
CA LYS A 249 24.75 -3.34 1.88
C LYS A 249 24.28 -3.25 3.34
N MET A 250 23.26 -2.44 3.61
CA MET A 250 22.73 -2.26 4.97
C MET A 250 22.13 -3.55 5.55
N ALA A 251 21.58 -4.43 4.69
CA ALA A 251 21.03 -5.70 5.15
C ALA A 251 22.14 -6.66 5.61
N ARG A 252 23.32 -6.67 4.95
CA ARG A 252 24.51 -7.44 5.37
C ARG A 252 25.05 -6.97 6.72
N GLU A 253 25.17 -5.66 6.91
CA GLU A 253 25.58 -5.03 8.17
C GLU A 253 24.68 -5.47 9.33
N TYR A 254 23.36 -5.35 9.18
CA TYR A 254 22.42 -5.76 10.22
C TYR A 254 22.27 -7.28 10.37
N ALA A 255 22.47 -8.08 9.31
CA ALA A 255 22.38 -9.54 9.38
C ALA A 255 23.53 -10.10 10.21
N THR A 256 24.71 -9.48 10.08
CA THR A 256 25.88 -9.76 10.91
C THR A 256 25.63 -9.44 12.37
N ALA A 257 25.00 -8.29 12.65
CA ALA A 257 24.57 -7.95 14.01
C ALA A 257 23.53 -8.94 14.55
N ALA A 258 22.55 -9.36 13.72
CA ALA A 258 21.52 -10.32 14.08
C ALA A 258 22.11 -11.69 14.44
N ILE A 259 22.88 -12.31 13.54
CA ILE A 259 23.56 -13.60 13.77
C ILE A 259 24.46 -13.49 15.00
N SER A 260 25.23 -12.40 15.13
CA SER A 260 26.06 -12.19 16.30
C SER A 260 25.26 -12.04 17.60
N ASN A 261 24.03 -11.52 17.59
CA ASN A 261 23.21 -11.33 18.78
C ASN A 261 22.44 -12.60 19.16
N VAL A 262 22.03 -13.41 18.18
CA VAL A 262 21.51 -14.78 18.38
C VAL A 262 22.60 -15.65 19.01
N ALA A 263 23.82 -15.60 18.48
CA ALA A 263 24.98 -16.34 19.01
C ALA A 263 25.52 -15.84 20.37
N ASN A 264 25.10 -14.66 20.83
CA ASN A 264 25.66 -14.02 22.04
C ASN A 264 24.95 -14.52 23.31
N GLY A 265 25.50 -15.58 23.92
CA GLY A 265 25.05 -16.13 25.19
C GLY A 265 26.07 -17.05 25.86
N ASN A 266 25.88 -17.29 27.16
CA ASN A 266 26.69 -18.26 27.91
C ASN A 266 26.17 -19.70 27.76
N ASP A 267 25.03 -19.91 27.12
CA ASP A 267 24.40 -21.21 26.90
C ASP A 267 25.26 -22.07 25.94
N ASP A 268 25.75 -23.20 26.45
CA ASP A 268 26.64 -24.09 25.71
C ASP A 268 25.92 -24.86 24.60
N GLU A 269 24.59 -25.01 24.64
CA GLU A 269 23.84 -25.54 23.49
C GLU A 269 23.73 -24.51 22.36
N VAL A 270 23.62 -23.21 22.66
CA VAL A 270 23.65 -22.16 21.62
C VAL A 270 25.04 -22.08 20.98
N LYS A 271 26.11 -22.17 21.78
CA LYS A 271 27.48 -22.23 21.27
C LYS A 271 27.72 -23.51 20.46
N ALA A 272 27.36 -24.68 20.99
CA ALA A 272 27.49 -25.95 20.28
C ALA A 272 26.66 -25.97 19.00
N GLY A 273 25.43 -25.45 19.03
CA GLY A 273 24.56 -25.29 17.88
C GLY A 273 25.23 -24.51 16.74
N LEU A 274 25.95 -23.42 17.04
CA LEU A 274 26.71 -22.67 16.02
C LEU A 274 27.78 -23.51 15.31
N PHE A 275 28.36 -24.50 15.98
CA PHE A 275 29.29 -25.47 15.37
C PHE A 275 28.57 -26.65 14.69
N HIS A 276 27.27 -26.88 14.98
CA HIS A 276 26.46 -27.96 14.42
C HIS A 276 25.58 -27.56 13.24
N PHE A 277 25.41 -26.27 12.92
CA PHE A 277 24.79 -25.84 11.66
C PHE A 277 25.85 -25.95 10.55
N PRO A 278 25.90 -27.07 9.77
CA PRO A 278 27.12 -27.45 9.07
C PRO A 278 27.49 -26.46 7.96
N GLU A 279 26.48 -25.80 7.40
CA GLU A 279 26.66 -24.81 6.35
C GLU A 279 26.93 -23.39 6.87
N LEU A 280 26.81 -23.07 8.17
CA LEU A 280 26.92 -21.69 8.65
C LEU A 280 28.37 -21.22 8.50
N MET A 281 29.29 -21.98 9.09
CA MET A 281 30.72 -21.70 8.99
C MET A 281 31.19 -21.89 7.55
N SER A 282 30.79 -22.96 6.86
CA SER A 282 31.19 -23.19 5.46
C SER A 282 30.64 -22.15 4.47
N ARG A 283 29.46 -21.58 4.67
CA ARG A 283 28.93 -20.47 3.86
C ARG A 283 29.61 -19.14 4.20
N ILE A 284 29.90 -18.86 5.49
CA ILE A 284 30.70 -17.70 5.89
C ILE A 284 32.11 -17.80 5.29
N GLU A 285 32.71 -18.98 5.30
CA GLU A 285 34.00 -19.27 4.66
C GLU A 285 33.92 -19.17 3.14
N ALA A 286 32.86 -19.68 2.51
CA ALA A 286 32.64 -19.48 1.08
C ALA A 286 32.51 -17.99 0.71
N ILE A 287 31.90 -17.14 1.56
CA ILE A 287 31.83 -15.69 1.35
C ILE A 287 33.22 -15.04 1.49
N ILE A 288 34.06 -15.53 2.41
CA ILE A 288 35.45 -15.08 2.58
C ILE A 288 36.30 -15.52 1.38
N ILE A 289 36.17 -16.78 0.94
CA ILE A 289 36.92 -17.37 -0.18
C ILE A 289 36.47 -16.80 -1.54
N GLU A 290 35.17 -16.56 -1.76
CA GLU A 290 34.70 -15.76 -2.91
C GLU A 290 35.19 -14.31 -2.86
N GLY A 291 35.63 -13.84 -1.69
CA GLY A 291 36.21 -12.53 -1.46
C GLY A 291 37.72 -12.46 -1.70
N ASN A 292 38.34 -13.47 -2.33
CA ASN A 292 39.81 -13.70 -2.39
C ASN A 292 40.71 -12.62 -3.03
N LEU A 293 40.20 -11.42 -3.27
CA LEU A 293 41.00 -10.22 -3.45
C LEU A 293 40.53 -9.21 -2.39
N ASN A 294 41.32 -9.09 -1.32
CA ASN A 294 41.07 -8.25 -0.15
C ASN A 294 40.54 -6.86 -0.56
N GLY A 295 39.39 -6.45 -0.03
CA GLY A 295 38.82 -5.12 -0.31
C GLY A 295 37.30 -5.04 -0.53
N THR A 296 36.53 -6.11 -0.29
CA THR A 296 35.06 -6.03 -0.34
C THR A 296 34.46 -5.92 1.06
N GLU A 297 33.50 -5.00 1.24
CA GLU A 297 32.80 -4.80 2.51
C GLU A 297 32.14 -6.08 3.07
N ARG A 298 31.67 -6.99 2.19
CA ARG A 298 31.12 -8.28 2.61
C ARG A 298 32.18 -9.22 3.22
N HIS A 299 33.41 -9.18 2.70
CA HIS A 299 34.53 -9.96 3.23
C HIS A 299 34.89 -9.49 4.64
N ASP A 300 35.06 -8.18 4.85
CA ASP A 300 35.43 -7.64 6.17
C ASP A 300 34.35 -7.89 7.23
N ILE A 301 33.08 -7.84 6.81
CA ILE A 301 31.91 -8.14 7.65
C ILE A 301 31.89 -9.64 8.00
N ALA A 302 32.05 -10.54 7.03
CA ALA A 302 32.09 -11.99 7.24
C ALA A 302 33.30 -12.42 8.10
N PHE A 303 34.48 -11.83 7.87
CA PHE A 303 35.68 -12.08 8.66
C PHE A 303 35.52 -11.63 10.12
N LYS A 304 34.95 -10.44 10.36
CA LYS A 304 34.61 -9.97 11.71
C LYS A 304 33.60 -10.88 12.41
N LEU A 305 32.61 -11.40 11.67
CA LEU A 305 31.64 -12.35 12.20
C LEU A 305 32.29 -13.69 12.59
N LYS A 306 33.07 -14.29 11.67
CA LYS A 306 33.84 -15.53 11.90
C LYS A 306 34.71 -15.40 13.15
N LYS A 307 35.57 -14.38 13.21
CA LYS A 307 36.43 -14.13 14.38
C LYS A 307 35.63 -14.02 15.68
N LYS A 308 34.48 -13.34 15.65
CA LYS A 308 33.63 -13.18 16.83
C LYS A 308 33.00 -14.50 17.27
N ILE A 309 32.54 -15.34 16.34
CA ILE A 309 32.03 -16.69 16.61
C ILE A 309 33.11 -17.58 17.22
N GLU A 310 34.30 -17.62 16.63
CA GLU A 310 35.45 -18.41 17.13
C GLU A 310 35.86 -17.99 18.54
N HIS A 311 35.93 -16.68 18.83
CA HIS A 311 36.28 -16.16 20.15
C HIS A 311 35.20 -16.46 21.22
N MET A 312 33.97 -16.78 20.84
CA MET A 312 32.92 -17.22 21.77
C MET A 312 33.02 -18.71 22.13
N GLY A 313 33.67 -19.55 21.30
CA GLY A 313 33.92 -20.97 21.59
C GLY A 313 35.21 -21.25 22.39
N GLY A 314 36.21 -20.37 22.32
CA GLY A 314 37.58 -20.64 22.81
C GLY A 314 37.85 -20.55 24.33
N ARG A 315 36.85 -20.62 25.22
CA ARG A 315 37.03 -20.46 26.69
C ARG A 315 36.77 -21.74 27.50
N GLY A 316 37.12 -22.91 26.97
CA GLY A 316 36.85 -24.19 27.63
C GLY A 316 37.81 -25.32 27.26
N GLN A 317 39.10 -25.18 27.58
CA GLN A 317 40.04 -26.31 27.62
C GLN A 317 40.97 -26.20 28.84
N SER A 318 40.77 -27.10 29.80
CA SER A 318 41.75 -27.45 30.84
C SER A 318 42.34 -28.82 30.50
N ASN A 319 43.67 -28.92 30.51
CA ASN A 319 44.42 -30.09 30.03
C ASN A 319 44.10 -31.40 30.79
N PRO A 320 44.22 -32.58 30.14
CA PRO A 320 44.14 -33.88 30.79
C PRO A 320 45.46 -34.23 31.53
N PRO A 321 45.42 -35.16 32.52
CA PRO A 321 46.58 -35.52 33.32
C PRO A 321 47.49 -36.56 32.64
N SER A 322 48.79 -36.51 32.93
CA SER A 322 49.80 -37.45 32.46
C SER A 322 49.96 -38.66 33.39
N THR A 323 49.91 -39.87 32.83
CA THR A 323 50.17 -41.13 33.54
C THR A 323 51.66 -41.50 33.47
N GLN A 324 52.27 -41.80 34.63
CA GLN A 324 53.63 -42.34 34.70
C GLN A 324 53.65 -43.84 34.39
N SER A 325 54.78 -44.33 33.85
CA SER A 325 55.07 -45.76 33.71
C SER A 325 56.23 -46.16 34.63
N PHE A 326 56.14 -47.37 35.18
CA PHE A 326 57.26 -48.08 35.81
C PHE A 326 57.50 -49.38 35.03
N GLY A 327 58.77 -49.70 34.77
CA GLY A 327 59.17 -50.96 34.17
C GLY A 327 59.94 -51.84 35.15
N SER A 328 59.94 -53.14 34.90
CA SER A 328 60.93 -54.07 35.46
C SER A 328 61.08 -55.30 34.57
N SER A 329 62.31 -55.78 34.40
CA SER A 329 62.70 -56.91 33.57
C SER A 329 63.24 -58.05 34.43
N THR A 330 63.09 -59.32 34.02
CA THR A 330 64.18 -60.34 34.06
C THR A 330 63.78 -61.62 33.31
N ALA A 331 64.78 -62.46 32.99
CA ALA A 331 64.67 -63.64 32.13
C ALA A 331 65.14 -64.94 32.84
N GLY A 332 64.83 -66.12 32.29
CA GLY A 332 65.36 -67.39 32.83
C GLY A 332 64.86 -68.67 32.14
N SER A 333 65.78 -69.61 31.89
CA SER A 333 65.65 -70.73 30.93
C SER A 333 66.54 -71.91 31.38
N VAL A 334 66.26 -73.22 31.19
CA VAL A 334 65.11 -73.96 30.62
C VAL A 334 65.23 -75.46 30.99
N ARG A 335 64.29 -76.34 30.54
CA ARG A 335 64.47 -77.79 30.19
C ARG A 335 63.92 -78.87 31.17
N MET A 336 62.85 -79.57 30.76
CA MET A 336 62.76 -81.05 30.62
C MET A 336 61.31 -81.56 30.40
N GLU A 337 60.76 -81.45 29.19
CA GLU A 337 59.46 -82.08 28.84
C GLU A 337 59.46 -82.59 27.39
N LYS A 338 59.00 -83.84 27.15
CA LYS A 338 58.67 -84.34 25.81
C LYS A 338 57.32 -85.09 25.73
N GLU A 339 56.95 -85.87 26.76
CA GLU A 339 55.59 -86.44 26.85
C GLU A 339 54.51 -85.41 27.26
N PRO A 340 54.73 -84.54 28.29
CA PRO A 340 53.79 -83.46 28.58
C PRO A 340 53.63 -82.52 27.38
N ALA A 341 54.74 -82.24 26.69
CA ALA A 341 54.81 -81.39 25.50
C ALA A 341 53.93 -81.88 24.35
N LEU A 342 53.90 -83.18 24.05
CA LEU A 342 53.05 -83.71 22.97
C LEU A 342 51.56 -83.61 23.31
N ARG A 343 51.21 -83.77 24.60
CA ARG A 343 49.83 -83.69 25.08
C ARG A 343 49.34 -82.25 25.18
N THR A 344 50.21 -81.30 25.55
CA THR A 344 49.94 -79.86 25.46
C THR A 344 49.91 -79.37 24.01
N GLU A 345 50.73 -79.93 23.11
CA GLU A 345 50.65 -79.63 21.66
C GLU A 345 49.32 -80.11 21.04
N GLN A 346 48.81 -81.29 21.43
CA GLN A 346 47.47 -81.72 21.04
C GLN A 346 46.36 -80.85 21.65
N ALA A 347 46.49 -80.47 22.92
CA ALA A 347 45.50 -79.62 23.59
C ALA A 347 45.46 -78.20 22.97
N THR A 348 46.62 -77.61 22.67
CA THR A 348 46.71 -76.31 21.98
C THR A 348 46.22 -76.40 20.54
N LYS A 349 46.51 -77.47 19.78
CA LYS A 349 45.90 -77.69 18.45
C LYS A 349 44.37 -77.80 18.52
N LYS A 350 43.82 -78.49 19.52
CA LYS A 350 42.36 -78.55 19.74
C LYS A 350 41.78 -77.18 20.09
N SER A 351 42.39 -76.45 21.03
CA SER A 351 41.99 -75.09 21.41
C SER A 351 42.05 -74.13 20.23
N ASN A 352 43.10 -74.19 19.40
CA ASN A 352 43.24 -73.36 18.20
C ASN A 352 42.17 -73.70 17.15
N LEU A 353 41.83 -74.99 16.98
CA LEU A 353 40.74 -75.41 16.10
C LEU A 353 39.38 -74.90 16.59
N GLU A 354 39.14 -74.95 17.90
CA GLU A 354 37.92 -74.44 18.53
C GLU A 354 37.82 -72.90 18.39
N THR A 355 38.93 -72.17 18.59
CA THR A 355 39.04 -70.74 18.26
C THR A 355 38.72 -70.48 16.78
N VAL A 356 39.32 -71.21 15.84
CA VAL A 356 39.06 -71.06 14.40
C VAL A 356 37.60 -71.33 14.04
N LEU A 357 36.94 -72.31 14.69
CA LEU A 357 35.52 -72.59 14.48
C LEU A 357 34.62 -71.45 15.01
N THR A 358 34.96 -70.86 16.16
CA THR A 358 34.23 -69.67 16.66
C THR A 358 34.46 -68.42 15.80
N GLU A 359 35.67 -68.22 15.28
CA GLU A 359 35.96 -67.19 14.28
C GLU A 359 35.19 -67.42 12.97
N GLN A 360 35.05 -68.66 12.53
CA GLN A 360 34.29 -68.99 11.32
C GLN A 360 32.79 -68.76 11.52
N ALA A 361 32.26 -69.07 12.71
CA ALA A 361 30.87 -68.79 13.07
C ALA A 361 30.58 -67.28 13.14
N THR A 362 31.45 -66.49 13.77
CA THR A 362 31.32 -65.02 13.82
C THR A 362 31.46 -64.39 12.43
N LYS A 363 32.43 -64.82 11.61
CA LYS A 363 32.55 -64.40 10.20
C LYS A 363 31.27 -64.71 9.41
N LYS A 364 30.66 -65.89 9.59
CA LYS A 364 29.39 -66.25 8.94
C LYS A 364 28.24 -65.35 9.40
N SER A 365 28.14 -65.05 10.69
CA SER A 365 27.16 -64.10 11.23
C SER A 365 27.33 -62.71 10.64
N ASN A 366 28.56 -62.21 10.53
CA ASN A 366 28.86 -60.89 9.97
C ASN A 366 28.51 -60.81 8.47
N VAL A 367 28.74 -61.89 7.71
CA VAL A 367 28.32 -61.98 6.29
C VAL A 367 26.80 -61.90 6.16
N GLU A 368 26.04 -62.54 7.05
CA GLU A 368 24.58 -62.48 7.03
C GLU A 368 24.06 -61.07 7.40
N ILE A 369 24.68 -60.41 8.39
CA ILE A 369 24.39 -59.00 8.73
C ILE A 369 24.61 -58.10 7.52
N VAL A 370 25.79 -58.15 6.88
CA VAL A 370 26.10 -57.37 5.67
C VAL A 370 25.11 -57.66 4.53
N ARG A 371 24.62 -58.91 4.40
CA ARG A 371 23.60 -59.28 3.42
C ARG A 371 22.26 -58.60 3.71
N THR A 372 21.83 -58.51 4.97
CA THR A 372 20.61 -57.80 5.38
C THR A 372 20.73 -56.28 5.23
N GLU A 373 21.91 -55.71 5.51
CA GLU A 373 22.21 -54.29 5.28
C GLU A 373 22.17 -53.96 3.78
N GLN A 374 22.78 -54.80 2.93
CA GLN A 374 22.71 -54.64 1.47
C GLN A 374 21.27 -54.71 0.93
N ALA A 375 20.43 -55.59 1.46
CA ALA A 375 19.01 -55.66 1.09
C ALA A 375 18.26 -54.37 1.48
N THR A 376 18.54 -53.83 2.68
CA THR A 376 17.97 -52.57 3.18
C THR A 376 18.41 -51.38 2.33
N VAL A 377 19.70 -51.26 2.03
CA VAL A 377 20.25 -50.22 1.14
C VAL A 377 19.62 -50.27 -0.25
N LYS A 378 19.40 -51.48 -0.80
CA LYS A 378 18.72 -51.66 -2.09
C LYS A 378 17.26 -51.16 -2.06
N SER A 379 16.53 -51.41 -0.97
CA SER A 379 15.16 -50.89 -0.78
C SER A 379 15.13 -49.36 -0.69
N ASN A 380 16.05 -48.78 0.09
CA ASN A 380 16.16 -47.33 0.24
C ASN A 380 16.53 -46.65 -1.10
N LEU A 381 17.42 -47.25 -1.88
CA LEU A 381 17.79 -46.75 -3.21
C LEU A 381 16.60 -46.73 -4.17
N GLU A 382 15.71 -47.72 -4.10
CA GLU A 382 14.50 -47.75 -4.93
C GLU A 382 13.48 -46.70 -4.49
N THR A 383 13.34 -46.48 -3.18
CA THR A 383 12.52 -45.39 -2.63
C THR A 383 13.02 -44.03 -3.15
N VAL A 384 14.33 -43.77 -3.05
CA VAL A 384 14.96 -42.55 -3.58
C VAL A 384 14.75 -42.39 -5.10
N ARG A 385 14.74 -43.47 -5.88
CA ARG A 385 14.39 -43.40 -7.32
C ARG A 385 12.95 -42.96 -7.55
N THR A 386 12.00 -43.48 -6.78
CA THR A 386 10.60 -43.07 -6.89
C THR A 386 10.38 -41.61 -6.48
N GLU A 387 11.05 -41.15 -5.43
CA GLU A 387 11.05 -39.74 -5.01
C GLU A 387 11.65 -38.83 -6.07
N GLN A 388 12.79 -39.22 -6.67
CA GLN A 388 13.40 -38.48 -7.79
C GLN A 388 12.47 -38.38 -9.01
N ALA A 389 11.71 -39.44 -9.32
CA ALA A 389 10.72 -39.41 -10.40
C ALA A 389 9.56 -38.44 -10.10
N THR A 390 9.02 -38.46 -8.88
CA THR A 390 7.98 -37.51 -8.45
C THR A 390 8.50 -36.06 -8.43
N ILE A 391 9.72 -35.81 -7.93
CA ILE A 391 10.34 -34.48 -7.95
C ILE A 391 10.51 -33.98 -9.39
N LYS A 392 10.90 -34.85 -10.33
CA LYS A 392 11.02 -34.50 -11.76
C LYS A 392 9.66 -34.14 -12.37
N SER A 393 8.59 -34.86 -12.02
CA SER A 393 7.23 -34.53 -12.46
C SER A 393 6.76 -33.18 -11.91
N ASN A 394 6.94 -32.95 -10.61
CA ASN A 394 6.57 -31.69 -9.96
C ASN A 394 7.35 -30.50 -10.54
N LEU A 395 8.64 -30.68 -10.85
CA LEU A 395 9.45 -29.66 -11.49
C LEU A 395 8.95 -29.29 -12.89
N GLU A 396 8.41 -30.25 -13.64
CA GLU A 396 7.82 -29.99 -14.95
C GLU A 396 6.47 -29.25 -14.84
N THR A 397 5.64 -29.60 -13.85
CA THR A 397 4.43 -28.83 -13.51
C THR A 397 4.77 -27.38 -13.15
N VAL A 398 5.78 -27.15 -12.30
CA VAL A 398 6.23 -25.79 -11.95
C VAL A 398 6.75 -25.03 -13.17
N ARG A 399 7.38 -25.70 -14.15
CA ARG A 399 7.78 -25.05 -15.41
C ARG A 399 6.59 -24.61 -16.26
N THR A 400 5.53 -25.43 -16.37
CA THR A 400 4.33 -25.05 -17.13
C THR A 400 3.56 -23.92 -16.45
N GLU A 401 3.49 -23.93 -15.11
CA GLU A 401 2.94 -22.82 -14.32
C GLU A 401 3.74 -21.52 -14.51
N GLN A 402 5.07 -21.59 -14.49
CA GLN A 402 5.94 -20.44 -14.76
C GLN A 402 5.77 -19.88 -16.19
N ALA A 403 5.58 -20.74 -17.18
CA ALA A 403 5.30 -20.33 -18.56
C ALA A 403 3.95 -19.60 -18.67
N THR A 404 2.89 -20.14 -18.05
CA THR A 404 1.57 -19.50 -17.98
C THR A 404 1.62 -18.17 -17.25
N MET A 405 2.30 -18.10 -16.09
CA MET A 405 2.48 -16.86 -15.33
C MET A 405 3.23 -15.79 -16.14
N LYS A 406 4.25 -16.18 -16.91
CA LYS A 406 4.97 -15.27 -17.82
C LYS A 406 4.06 -14.73 -18.93
N SER A 407 3.19 -15.56 -19.50
CA SER A 407 2.19 -15.12 -20.49
C SER A 407 1.22 -14.10 -19.89
N ASN A 408 0.65 -14.41 -18.72
CA ASN A 408 -0.29 -13.52 -18.03
C ASN A 408 0.35 -12.17 -17.66
N LEU A 409 1.63 -12.18 -17.24
CA LEU A 409 2.38 -10.96 -16.95
C LEU A 409 2.57 -10.08 -18.20
N GLU A 410 2.73 -10.69 -19.38
CA GLU A 410 2.84 -9.96 -20.64
C GLU A 410 1.49 -9.36 -21.07
N THR A 411 0.38 -10.11 -20.93
CA THR A 411 -0.97 -9.56 -21.12
C THR A 411 -1.21 -8.34 -20.23
N VAL A 412 -0.91 -8.44 -18.93
CA VAL A 412 -1.04 -7.32 -17.98
C VAL A 412 -0.16 -6.12 -18.36
N ARG A 413 1.03 -6.33 -18.95
CA ARG A 413 1.85 -5.22 -19.48
C ARG A 413 1.18 -4.54 -20.67
N THR A 414 0.60 -5.29 -21.60
CA THR A 414 -0.11 -4.70 -22.75
C THR A 414 -1.35 -3.92 -22.31
N GLU A 415 -2.11 -4.44 -21.34
CA GLU A 415 -3.24 -3.73 -20.74
C GLU A 415 -2.80 -2.45 -20.02
N GLN A 416 -1.71 -2.48 -19.24
CA GLN A 416 -1.14 -1.29 -18.60
C GLN A 416 -0.69 -0.23 -19.61
N ALA A 417 -0.15 -0.64 -20.77
CA ALA A 417 0.22 0.28 -21.84
C ALA A 417 -1.02 0.97 -22.44
N THR A 418 -2.08 0.21 -22.73
CA THR A 418 -3.37 0.74 -23.21
C THR A 418 -4.01 1.68 -22.19
N ILE A 419 -4.07 1.31 -20.92
CA ILE A 419 -4.60 2.16 -19.83
C ILE A 419 -3.80 3.47 -19.72
N LYS A 420 -2.47 3.42 -19.86
CA LYS A 420 -1.63 4.62 -19.86
C LYS A 420 -1.98 5.54 -21.03
N SER A 421 -2.14 4.99 -22.24
CA SER A 421 -2.55 5.76 -23.43
C SER A 421 -3.91 6.42 -23.21
N ASN A 422 -4.91 5.68 -22.72
CA ASN A 422 -6.25 6.21 -22.47
C ASN A 422 -6.24 7.33 -21.41
N LEU A 423 -5.42 7.19 -20.36
CA LEU A 423 -5.25 8.24 -19.34
C LEU A 423 -4.56 9.51 -19.90
N GLU A 424 -3.71 9.36 -20.92
CA GLU A 424 -3.08 10.47 -21.64
C GLU A 424 -4.12 11.21 -22.50
N THR A 425 -4.99 10.48 -23.23
CA THR A 425 -6.14 11.05 -23.96
C THR A 425 -7.08 11.82 -23.02
N VAL A 426 -7.52 11.21 -21.91
CA VAL A 426 -8.42 11.86 -20.93
C VAL A 426 -7.80 13.13 -20.34
N ARG A 427 -6.47 13.20 -20.16
CA ARG A 427 -5.81 14.44 -19.73
C ARG A 427 -5.86 15.53 -20.79
N THR A 428 -5.71 15.18 -22.08
CA THR A 428 -5.85 16.17 -23.17
C THR A 428 -7.29 16.67 -23.28
N GLU A 429 -8.30 15.80 -23.13
CA GLU A 429 -9.71 16.17 -23.09
C GLU A 429 -10.02 17.09 -21.90
N GLN A 430 -9.52 16.78 -20.70
CA GLN A 430 -9.66 17.64 -19.53
C GLN A 430 -9.02 19.02 -19.71
N ALA A 431 -7.87 19.11 -20.42
CA ALA A 431 -7.24 20.38 -20.74
C ALA A 431 -8.11 21.21 -21.71
N THR A 432 -8.67 20.58 -22.74
CA THR A 432 -9.61 21.20 -23.70
C THR A 432 -10.88 21.68 -23.00
N ILE A 433 -11.51 20.85 -22.17
CA ILE A 433 -12.71 21.22 -21.39
C ILE A 433 -12.42 22.42 -20.48
N LYS A 434 -11.25 22.44 -19.82
CA LYS A 434 -10.84 23.58 -18.99
C LYS A 434 -10.67 24.86 -19.81
N SER A 435 -10.10 24.78 -21.02
CA SER A 435 -9.99 25.93 -21.93
C SER A 435 -11.37 26.45 -22.34
N ASN A 436 -12.27 25.55 -22.75
CA ASN A 436 -13.63 25.90 -23.16
C ASN A 436 -14.43 26.55 -22.02
N LEU A 437 -14.29 26.04 -20.79
CA LEU A 437 -14.93 26.63 -19.60
C LEU A 437 -14.44 28.07 -19.33
N GLU A 438 -13.18 28.38 -19.62
CA GLU A 438 -12.65 29.73 -19.44
C GLU A 438 -13.17 30.68 -20.54
N THR A 439 -13.32 30.22 -21.77
CA THR A 439 -14.01 30.96 -22.84
C THR A 439 -15.47 31.26 -22.47
N VAL A 440 -16.22 30.27 -21.95
CA VAL A 440 -17.60 30.48 -21.51
C VAL A 440 -17.67 31.51 -20.37
N ARG A 441 -16.67 31.59 -19.48
CA ARG A 441 -16.60 32.62 -18.43
C ARG A 441 -16.36 34.02 -19.00
N THR A 442 -15.47 34.17 -19.98
CA THR A 442 -15.21 35.49 -20.59
C THR A 442 -16.42 35.98 -21.40
N GLU A 443 -17.10 35.07 -22.11
CA GLU A 443 -18.39 35.35 -22.77
C GLU A 443 -19.48 35.73 -21.76
N GLN A 444 -19.61 35.01 -20.65
CA GLN A 444 -20.58 35.34 -19.59
C GLN A 444 -20.28 36.71 -18.95
N ALA A 445 -19.00 37.07 -18.79
CA ALA A 445 -18.59 38.39 -18.28
C ALA A 445 -18.93 39.51 -19.28
N ALA A 446 -18.68 39.31 -20.57
CA ALA A 446 -19.06 40.24 -21.63
C ALA A 446 -20.59 40.43 -21.68
N MET A 447 -21.36 39.34 -21.62
CA MET A 447 -22.82 39.37 -21.62
C MET A 447 -23.40 40.13 -20.42
N LYS A 448 -22.81 39.99 -19.23
CA LYS A 448 -23.18 40.79 -18.04
C LYS A 448 -22.94 42.28 -18.24
N SER A 449 -21.81 42.67 -18.85
CA SER A 449 -21.50 44.07 -19.19
C SER A 449 -22.52 44.66 -20.18
N SER A 450 -22.88 43.90 -21.21
CA SER A 450 -23.94 44.28 -22.14
C SER A 450 -25.30 44.43 -21.44
N LEU A 451 -25.65 43.54 -20.52
CA LEU A 451 -26.89 43.62 -19.75
C LEU A 451 -26.95 44.90 -18.90
N THR A 452 -25.86 45.27 -18.21
CA THR A 452 -25.80 46.53 -17.45
C THR A 452 -25.95 47.75 -18.35
N SER A 453 -25.34 47.75 -19.54
CA SER A 453 -25.50 48.84 -20.53
C SER A 453 -26.94 48.98 -21.03
N VAL A 454 -27.67 47.86 -21.18
CA VAL A 454 -29.10 47.87 -21.54
C VAL A 454 -29.95 48.39 -20.38
N GLN A 455 -29.65 48.02 -19.14
CA GLN A 455 -30.34 48.54 -17.94
C GLN A 455 -30.15 50.05 -17.78
N ASP A 456 -28.92 50.57 -17.95
CA ASP A 456 -28.63 52.00 -17.97
C ASP A 456 -29.38 52.74 -19.09
N SER A 457 -29.50 52.08 -20.26
CA SER A 457 -30.25 52.62 -21.41
C SER A 457 -31.75 52.67 -21.14
N LEU A 458 -32.32 51.63 -20.52
CA LEU A 458 -33.72 51.59 -20.10
C LEU A 458 -34.04 52.68 -19.07
N PHE A 459 -33.19 52.84 -18.05
CA PHE A 459 -33.33 53.90 -17.04
C PHE A 459 -33.32 55.32 -17.66
N ARG A 460 -32.50 55.54 -18.69
CA ARG A 460 -32.52 56.80 -19.46
C ARG A 460 -33.85 56.99 -20.20
N VAL A 461 -34.40 55.94 -20.81
CA VAL A 461 -35.70 55.99 -21.51
C VAL A 461 -36.83 56.27 -20.52
N GLU A 462 -36.89 55.57 -19.39
CA GLU A 462 -37.85 55.80 -18.31
C GLU A 462 -37.79 57.25 -17.81
N LYS A 463 -36.57 57.79 -17.60
CA LYS A 463 -36.38 59.19 -17.23
C LYS A 463 -36.92 60.14 -18.30
N THR A 464 -36.65 59.89 -19.59
CA THR A 464 -37.20 60.73 -20.67
C THR A 464 -38.71 60.64 -20.79
N LEU A 465 -39.31 59.47 -20.55
CA LEU A 465 -40.76 59.30 -20.51
C LEU A 465 -41.37 60.09 -19.35
N ALA A 466 -40.77 60.04 -18.15
CA ALA A 466 -41.20 60.85 -17.02
C ALA A 466 -41.13 62.36 -17.33
N THR A 467 -40.07 62.85 -17.97
CA THR A 467 -39.99 64.26 -18.41
C THR A 467 -41.08 64.59 -19.42
N LEU A 468 -41.31 63.73 -20.42
CA LEU A 468 -42.34 63.91 -21.44
C LEU A 468 -43.75 63.93 -20.84
N THR A 469 -44.05 63.02 -19.90
CA THR A 469 -45.32 63.01 -19.17
C THR A 469 -45.49 64.26 -18.30
N SER A 470 -44.40 64.78 -17.71
CA SER A 470 -44.44 66.06 -16.97
C SER A 470 -44.64 67.29 -17.86
N THR A 471 -44.17 67.29 -19.11
CA THR A 471 -44.45 68.35 -20.10
C THR A 471 -45.80 68.20 -20.81
N LEU A 472 -46.43 67.02 -20.73
CA LEU A 472 -47.78 66.75 -21.25
C LEU A 472 -48.87 66.82 -20.16
N ALA A 473 -48.50 67.24 -18.94
CA ALA A 473 -49.48 67.63 -17.93
C ALA A 473 -50.28 68.86 -18.43
N PRO A 474 -51.59 68.95 -18.15
CA PRO A 474 -52.46 69.89 -18.85
C PRO A 474 -52.35 71.33 -18.31
N THR A 475 -51.34 72.07 -18.79
CA THR A 475 -51.19 73.52 -18.55
C THR A 475 -51.31 74.39 -19.81
N GLU A 476 -51.58 73.82 -20.99
CA GLU A 476 -51.73 74.57 -22.26
C GLU A 476 -53.06 74.31 -23.00
N ILE A 477 -54.09 73.79 -22.30
CA ILE A 477 -55.44 73.57 -22.88
C ILE A 477 -56.48 74.61 -22.40
N LEU A 478 -56.14 75.45 -21.41
CA LEU A 478 -57.06 76.46 -20.84
C LEU A 478 -56.86 77.89 -21.38
N ASP A 479 -55.69 78.24 -21.91
CA ASP A 479 -55.44 79.57 -22.50
C ASP A 479 -55.85 79.65 -23.99
N LEU A 480 -55.74 78.56 -24.74
CA LEU A 480 -56.12 78.52 -26.17
C LEU A 480 -57.64 78.62 -26.41
N THR A 481 -58.46 78.58 -25.36
CA THR A 481 -59.90 78.87 -25.45
C THR A 481 -60.27 80.34 -25.24
N HIS A 482 -59.34 81.20 -24.82
CA HIS A 482 -59.57 82.65 -24.72
C HIS A 482 -59.16 83.37 -26.02
N ASP A 483 -58.06 82.95 -26.65
CA ASP A 483 -57.50 83.63 -27.83
C ASP A 483 -58.27 83.35 -29.15
N LEU A 484 -59.22 82.41 -29.16
CA LEU A 484 -59.99 82.07 -30.37
C LEU A 484 -61.20 82.97 -30.62
N ASP A 485 -61.72 83.69 -29.63
CA ASP A 485 -62.80 84.68 -29.84
C ASP A 485 -62.24 86.04 -30.35
N ASP A 486 -61.05 86.46 -29.88
CA ASP A 486 -60.46 87.76 -30.27
C ASP A 486 -59.90 87.79 -31.70
N ILE A 487 -59.50 86.64 -32.26
CA ILE A 487 -58.92 86.55 -33.62
C ILE A 487 -59.96 86.74 -34.74
N SER A 488 -61.27 86.71 -34.43
CA SER A 488 -62.33 86.95 -35.44
C SER A 488 -62.42 88.40 -35.95
N THR A 489 -61.65 89.35 -35.40
CA THR A 489 -61.83 90.79 -35.65
C THR A 489 -60.71 91.51 -36.42
N THR A 490 -59.59 90.85 -36.74
CA THR A 490 -58.37 91.54 -37.22
C THR A 490 -57.83 91.11 -38.60
N LEU A 491 -58.70 90.62 -39.49
CA LEU A 491 -58.36 90.44 -40.92
C LEU A 491 -58.49 91.75 -41.71
N SER A 492 -57.39 92.52 -41.85
CA SER A 492 -57.27 93.63 -42.81
C SER A 492 -55.82 93.98 -43.21
N ASN A 493 -55.24 93.17 -44.10
CA ASN A 493 -54.12 93.52 -45.01
C ASN A 493 -52.73 93.84 -44.34
N PRO A 494 -51.60 93.92 -45.10
CA PRO A 494 -50.84 92.72 -45.46
C PRO A 494 -49.29 92.84 -45.27
N SER A 495 -48.54 91.75 -45.54
CA SER A 495 -47.12 91.67 -46.00
C SER A 495 -46.13 90.85 -45.11
N PRO A 496 -45.00 90.33 -45.66
CA PRO A 496 -44.17 89.24 -45.10
C PRO A 496 -42.78 89.76 -44.58
N PRO A 497 -41.67 88.99 -44.33
CA PRO A 497 -41.42 87.54 -44.56
C PRO A 497 -40.57 86.75 -43.50
N THR A 498 -40.29 85.47 -43.82
CA THR A 498 -39.06 84.66 -43.57
C THR A 498 -39.08 83.43 -42.63
N ALA A 499 -38.18 82.47 -42.97
CA ALA A 499 -37.53 81.43 -42.15
C ALA A 499 -38.11 79.98 -42.08
N SER A 500 -37.72 79.17 -43.08
CA SER A 500 -37.20 77.78 -42.99
C SER A 500 -37.96 76.70 -42.17
N ILE A 501 -38.58 75.75 -42.89
CA ILE A 501 -38.90 74.40 -42.39
C ILE A 501 -37.83 73.43 -42.91
N GLY A 502 -37.12 72.73 -42.01
CA GLY A 502 -36.14 71.71 -42.41
C GLY A 502 -35.76 70.69 -41.32
N ASN A 503 -35.79 69.41 -41.73
CA ASN A 503 -34.90 68.29 -41.33
C ASN A 503 -35.36 67.20 -40.34
N ASN A 504 -36.32 67.39 -39.42
CA ASN A 504 -36.53 66.40 -38.34
C ASN A 504 -37.49 65.22 -38.62
N LYS A 505 -38.18 65.16 -39.77
CA LYS A 505 -39.12 64.05 -40.10
C LYS A 505 -38.55 62.94 -40.98
N ARG A 506 -37.43 63.16 -41.71
CA ARG A 506 -36.81 62.13 -42.57
C ARG A 506 -35.85 61.19 -41.82
N SER A 507 -35.15 61.69 -40.81
CA SER A 507 -34.19 60.93 -40.01
C SER A 507 -34.86 59.86 -39.14
N ASN A 508 -35.92 60.22 -38.41
CA ASN A 508 -36.58 59.32 -37.46
C ASN A 508 -37.25 58.10 -38.13
N LEU A 509 -37.80 58.26 -39.34
CA LEU A 509 -38.36 57.12 -40.09
C LEU A 509 -37.29 56.13 -40.56
N ALA A 510 -36.11 56.62 -40.95
CA ALA A 510 -34.98 55.78 -41.32
C ALA A 510 -34.41 55.01 -40.11
N ILE A 511 -34.21 55.70 -38.98
CA ILE A 511 -33.71 55.10 -37.73
C ILE A 511 -34.66 54.00 -37.22
N LEU A 512 -35.98 54.19 -37.32
CA LEU A 512 -36.95 53.15 -36.95
C LEU A 512 -36.90 51.94 -37.89
N ALA A 513 -36.73 52.15 -39.20
CA ALA A 513 -36.58 51.08 -40.17
C ALA A 513 -35.29 50.26 -39.95
N ASP A 514 -34.15 50.92 -39.72
CA ASP A 514 -32.87 50.26 -39.45
C ASP A 514 -32.88 49.49 -38.13
N ASN A 515 -33.47 50.05 -37.08
CA ASN A 515 -33.63 49.36 -35.80
C ASN A 515 -34.55 48.13 -35.93
N GLN A 516 -35.63 48.22 -36.71
CA GLN A 516 -36.51 47.07 -36.95
C GLN A 516 -35.85 46.00 -37.84
N ALA A 517 -35.00 46.38 -38.79
CA ALA A 517 -34.17 45.44 -39.56
C ALA A 517 -33.11 44.74 -38.68
N SER A 518 -32.42 45.49 -37.82
CA SER A 518 -31.42 44.98 -36.87
C SER A 518 -32.05 44.02 -35.84
N PHE A 519 -33.22 44.38 -35.29
CA PHE A 519 -33.97 43.51 -34.38
C PHE A 519 -34.44 42.23 -35.06
N ASN A 520 -34.96 42.31 -36.30
CA ASN A 520 -35.38 41.13 -37.06
C ASN A 520 -34.19 40.22 -37.44
N ASN A 521 -33.01 40.76 -37.71
CA ASN A 521 -31.79 39.96 -37.91
C ASN A 521 -31.33 39.29 -36.61
N THR A 522 -31.39 39.99 -35.48
CA THR A 522 -31.06 39.42 -34.16
C THR A 522 -32.04 38.30 -33.80
N LEU A 523 -33.34 38.48 -34.03
CA LEU A 523 -34.35 37.42 -33.85
C LEU A 523 -34.10 36.20 -34.75
N LYS A 524 -33.70 36.39 -36.00
CA LYS A 524 -33.30 35.29 -36.89
C LYS A 524 -32.06 34.54 -36.37
N LYS A 525 -31.05 35.28 -35.86
CA LYS A 525 -29.83 34.70 -35.28
C LYS A 525 -30.14 33.88 -34.03
N VAL A 526 -30.91 34.44 -33.09
CA VAL A 526 -31.32 33.76 -31.85
C VAL A 526 -32.21 32.54 -32.12
N LYS A 527 -33.12 32.61 -33.11
CA LYS A 527 -33.87 31.41 -33.55
C LYS A 527 -32.92 30.34 -34.08
N LYS A 528 -31.99 30.69 -34.97
CA LYS A 528 -31.02 29.74 -35.51
C LYS A 528 -30.17 29.11 -34.40
N GLU A 529 -29.66 29.91 -33.45
CA GLU A 529 -28.88 29.43 -32.31
C GLU A 529 -29.70 28.51 -31.40
N LYS A 530 -30.98 28.82 -31.16
CA LYS A 530 -31.90 27.92 -30.44
C LYS A 530 -32.10 26.60 -31.18
N ASP A 531 -32.32 26.64 -32.49
CA ASP A 531 -32.52 25.45 -33.32
C ASP A 531 -31.23 24.62 -33.44
N ASP A 532 -30.06 25.25 -33.46
CA ASP A 532 -28.74 24.61 -33.45
C ASP A 532 -28.46 23.94 -32.07
N VAL A 533 -28.88 24.55 -30.96
CA VAL A 533 -28.78 23.97 -29.61
C VAL A 533 -29.77 22.81 -29.42
N SER A 534 -31.02 22.92 -29.90
CA SER A 534 -32.00 21.83 -29.84
C SER A 534 -31.49 20.60 -30.59
N ARG A 535 -31.03 20.79 -31.85
CA ARG A 535 -30.42 19.73 -32.65
C ARG A 535 -29.16 19.14 -32.01
N SER A 536 -28.39 19.92 -31.23
CA SER A 536 -27.22 19.42 -30.51
C SER A 536 -27.59 18.59 -29.28
N LEU A 537 -28.71 18.89 -28.62
CA LEU A 537 -29.23 18.11 -27.50
C LEU A 537 -29.85 16.79 -27.99
N GLU A 538 -30.69 16.87 -29.02
CA GLU A 538 -31.28 15.71 -29.71
C GLU A 538 -30.18 14.75 -30.21
N ALA A 539 -29.12 15.27 -30.85
CA ALA A 539 -27.98 14.46 -31.30
C ALA A 539 -27.14 13.81 -30.16
N LEU A 540 -27.20 14.34 -28.94
CA LEU A 540 -26.55 13.74 -27.77
C LEU A 540 -27.43 12.65 -27.14
N GLU A 541 -28.75 12.83 -27.15
CA GLU A 541 -29.70 11.79 -26.71
C GLU A 541 -29.69 10.61 -27.70
N ASP A 542 -29.71 10.88 -29.02
CA ASP A 542 -29.50 9.90 -30.10
C ASP A 542 -28.14 9.19 -30.03
N ALA A 543 -27.13 9.80 -29.39
CA ALA A 543 -25.84 9.17 -29.16
C ALA A 543 -25.87 8.12 -28.03
N GLU A 544 -26.89 8.12 -27.17
CA GLU A 544 -27.07 7.16 -26.06
C GLU A 544 -28.21 6.14 -26.29
N THR A 545 -29.18 6.41 -27.18
CA THR A 545 -30.31 5.51 -27.48
C THR A 545 -29.94 4.37 -28.43
N CYS A 546 -30.57 3.21 -28.27
CA CYS A 546 -30.34 2.00 -29.07
C CYS A 546 -30.56 2.26 -30.56
N VAL A 547 -29.62 1.87 -31.43
CA VAL A 547 -29.72 2.12 -32.88
C VAL A 547 -30.82 1.31 -33.59
N VAL A 548 -31.47 0.38 -32.89
CA VAL A 548 -32.53 -0.50 -33.44
C VAL A 548 -33.91 0.03 -33.09
N CYS A 549 -34.22 0.29 -31.81
CA CYS A 549 -35.53 0.83 -31.40
C CYS A 549 -35.56 2.35 -31.22
N GLN A 550 -34.41 3.02 -31.11
CA GLN A 550 -34.24 4.47 -30.86
C GLN A 550 -34.88 4.99 -29.56
N ASP A 551 -35.33 4.09 -28.67
CA ASP A 551 -36.12 4.42 -27.47
C ASP A 551 -35.31 4.11 -26.18
N ALA A 552 -34.92 2.85 -25.97
CA ALA A 552 -34.15 2.44 -24.79
C ALA A 552 -32.65 2.75 -24.92
N LYS A 553 -31.97 3.07 -23.80
CA LYS A 553 -30.52 3.30 -23.77
C LYS A 553 -29.70 2.08 -24.21
N ARG A 554 -28.54 2.34 -24.83
CA ARG A 554 -27.54 1.32 -25.19
C ARG A 554 -27.01 0.64 -23.93
N SER A 555 -27.00 -0.70 -23.91
CA SER A 555 -26.49 -1.49 -22.78
C SER A 555 -25.81 -2.79 -23.19
N VAL A 556 -25.81 -3.20 -24.46
CA VAL A 556 -25.18 -4.47 -24.90
C VAL A 556 -24.01 -4.23 -25.85
N LEU A 557 -22.86 -4.80 -25.47
CA LEU A 557 -21.63 -4.85 -26.24
C LEU A 557 -21.59 -6.12 -27.11
N PHE A 558 -21.43 -5.96 -28.42
CA PHE A 558 -21.33 -7.08 -29.36
C PHE A 558 -19.88 -7.52 -29.61
N LEU A 559 -19.58 -8.80 -29.39
CA LEU A 559 -18.26 -9.40 -29.64
C LEU A 559 -18.27 -10.20 -30.96
N PRO A 560 -17.14 -10.25 -31.71
CA PRO A 560 -15.82 -9.70 -31.37
C PRO A 560 -15.64 -8.21 -31.74
N CYS A 561 -16.67 -7.53 -32.24
CA CYS A 561 -16.54 -6.18 -32.81
C CYS A 561 -16.47 -5.04 -31.78
N CYS A 562 -16.76 -5.29 -30.50
CA CYS A 562 -16.81 -4.34 -29.39
C CYS A 562 -17.67 -3.08 -29.62
N HIS A 563 -18.75 -3.17 -30.40
CA HIS A 563 -19.70 -2.06 -30.56
C HIS A 563 -20.81 -2.13 -29.50
N LEU A 564 -21.02 -1.03 -28.79
CA LEU A 564 -22.05 -0.84 -27.77
C LEU A 564 -23.17 0.04 -28.34
N ILE A 565 -24.16 -0.60 -28.96
CA ILE A 565 -25.16 0.08 -29.81
C ILE A 565 -26.60 -0.41 -29.66
N CYS A 566 -26.83 -1.54 -28.99
CA CYS A 566 -28.16 -2.05 -28.71
C CYS A 566 -28.51 -1.94 -27.23
N CYS A 567 -29.80 -1.76 -26.93
CA CYS A 567 -30.36 -2.08 -25.62
C CYS A 567 -30.47 -3.61 -25.47
N GLU A 568 -30.81 -4.08 -24.28
CA GLU A 568 -30.85 -5.51 -23.97
C GLU A 568 -31.86 -6.28 -24.84
N GLY A 569 -33.12 -5.83 -24.91
CA GLY A 569 -34.16 -6.49 -25.71
C GLY A 569 -33.81 -6.58 -27.20
N CYS A 570 -33.53 -5.45 -27.86
CA CYS A 570 -33.19 -5.45 -29.29
C CYS A 570 -31.83 -6.09 -29.62
N SER A 571 -31.05 -6.52 -28.62
CA SER A 571 -29.82 -7.27 -28.86
C SER A 571 -30.08 -8.74 -29.25
N GLU A 572 -31.22 -9.29 -28.84
CA GLU A 572 -31.60 -10.69 -29.09
C GLU A 572 -32.06 -10.90 -30.55
N ASP A 573 -32.75 -9.91 -31.13
CA ASP A 573 -33.32 -9.97 -32.49
C ASP A 573 -32.31 -9.74 -33.65
N VAL A 574 -31.03 -9.51 -33.34
CA VAL A 574 -30.00 -9.18 -34.35
C VAL A 574 -28.77 -10.09 -34.25
N ASP A 575 -28.47 -10.83 -35.31
CA ASP A 575 -27.30 -11.75 -35.39
C ASP A 575 -26.04 -11.13 -36.01
N HIS A 576 -26.17 -9.95 -36.61
CA HIS A 576 -25.06 -9.19 -37.18
C HIS A 576 -25.09 -7.77 -36.62
N CYS A 577 -23.94 -7.25 -36.20
CA CYS A 577 -23.82 -5.92 -35.59
C CYS A 577 -24.28 -4.81 -36.56
N PRO A 578 -25.33 -4.03 -36.24
CA PRO A 578 -25.82 -2.97 -37.12
C PRO A 578 -24.77 -1.93 -37.57
N MET A 579 -23.75 -1.64 -36.74
CA MET A 579 -22.68 -0.68 -37.12
C MET A 579 -21.71 -1.23 -38.17
N CYS A 580 -21.23 -2.47 -38.00
CA CYS A 580 -20.09 -2.99 -38.75
C CYS A 580 -20.37 -4.31 -39.50
N ARG A 581 -21.60 -4.81 -39.44
CA ARG A 581 -22.14 -6.00 -40.11
C ARG A 581 -21.39 -7.32 -39.85
N LYS A 582 -20.50 -7.34 -38.84
CA LYS A 582 -19.86 -8.58 -38.37
C LYS A 582 -20.88 -9.45 -37.65
N VAL A 583 -20.77 -10.76 -37.84
CA VAL A 583 -21.53 -11.77 -37.07
C VAL A 583 -21.28 -11.55 -35.58
N ILE A 584 -22.33 -11.66 -34.77
CA ILE A 584 -22.26 -11.52 -33.31
C ILE A 584 -22.02 -12.91 -32.71
N GLU A 585 -20.80 -13.13 -32.21
CA GLU A 585 -20.40 -14.41 -31.59
C GLU A 585 -20.82 -14.47 -30.11
N SER A 586 -20.82 -13.34 -29.42
CA SER A 586 -21.35 -13.22 -28.06
C SER A 586 -21.81 -11.79 -27.74
N ARG A 587 -22.75 -11.70 -26.81
CA ARG A 587 -23.41 -10.46 -26.36
C ARG A 587 -23.07 -10.27 -24.88
N LYS A 588 -22.68 -9.06 -24.47
CA LYS A 588 -22.34 -8.76 -23.07
C LYS A 588 -23.01 -7.47 -22.61
N THR A 589 -23.93 -7.57 -21.66
CA THR A 589 -24.56 -6.39 -21.02
C THR A 589 -23.52 -5.62 -20.21
N VAL A 590 -23.53 -4.30 -20.34
CA VAL A 590 -22.66 -3.32 -19.69
C VAL A 590 -23.56 -2.34 -18.95
N PHE A 591 -23.46 -2.32 -17.63
CA PHE A 591 -24.11 -1.31 -16.79
C PHE A 591 -23.22 -0.05 -16.79
N MET A 592 -23.71 1.02 -17.42
CA MET A 592 -23.05 2.34 -17.49
C MET A 592 -23.61 3.29 -16.42
#